data_AF-A0A3D5GFF0-F1
#
_entry.id   AF-A0A3D5GFF0-F1
#
_cell.length_a   1.000
_cell.length_b   1.000
_cell.length_c   1.000
_cell.angle_alpha   90.00
_cell.angle_beta   90.00
_cell.angle_gamma   90.00
#
_symmetry.space_group_name_H-M   'P 1'
#
loop_
_entity.id
_entity.type
_entity.pdbx_description
1 polymer ?
#
loop_
_entity_poly.entity_id
_entity_poly.type
_entity_poly.pdbx_seq_one_letter_code
_entity_poly.pdbx_strand_id
1 'polypeptide(L)'
;VGLRDSAPESPPARDRAARALNAHLCRCTGWQTVLDAWELATGVELTTTSGPNLGDSESANRRATIEGRSSQVVGPDVVRGRGGFATDTAPDDHLVAVPGNGPWEDPDAWVIGTTLAEARRRSGKVQGRRTTSGAEPPLEAPAGDWDAVLRTCWVEPAPLETEAAWCLPGGDPVGPLANGGAFGAKLNSPLLAVARVLADRHGRPVLMAPSREDTVRHGAKRPPVAGGARRDGTGVLRVARTSGITEAVSLVAPSLEVVEVDIAGPPTSSALRAAGWAEAVVLLTGAGALEVGESVCSPEGAEATAVVDQDGIRVTVQCGQVLNGTVLRSYCIGAAHMAWSWITSESLSVDHMGMVHDLTVRSFGVVGAPETPRISVEVIPGDGEPVNGSDAVFAAVAAATWLHLGAPPDLPGG
;
A
#
# COMPACT_ATOMS: atom_id res chain seq x y z
N VAL A 1 16.97 24.11 -19.45
CA VAL A 1 17.10 24.58 -18.07
C VAL A 1 16.86 23.38 -17.17
N GLY A 2 17.94 22.73 -16.72
CA GLY A 2 17.85 21.60 -15.81
C GLY A 2 17.47 22.05 -14.39
N LEU A 3 17.08 21.13 -13.51
CA LEU A 3 16.76 21.43 -12.10
C LEU A 3 17.88 22.17 -11.35
N ARG A 4 19.13 22.01 -11.82
CA ARG A 4 20.35 22.65 -11.28
C ARG A 4 20.65 24.03 -11.86
N ASP A 5 19.97 24.43 -12.93
CA ASP A 5 20.16 25.72 -13.58
C ASP A 5 19.14 26.72 -12.99
N SER A 6 19.49 27.43 -11.92
CA SER A 6 18.61 28.48 -11.38
C SER A 6 19.31 29.78 -11.01
N ALA A 7 18.61 30.88 -11.33
CA ALA A 7 18.85 32.22 -10.81
C ALA A 7 18.42 32.31 -9.32
N PRO A 8 19.04 33.22 -8.53
CA PRO A 8 18.88 33.32 -7.08
C PRO A 8 17.46 33.57 -6.54
N GLU A 9 16.52 34.04 -7.37
CA GLU A 9 15.11 34.34 -6.98
C GLU A 9 14.14 33.17 -7.21
N SER A 10 14.65 31.95 -7.23
CA SER A 10 13.88 30.74 -7.50
C SER A 10 13.07 30.25 -6.29
N PRO A 11 11.91 29.57 -6.47
CA PRO A 11 11.23 28.86 -5.39
C PRO A 11 12.22 27.92 -4.67
N PRO A 12 12.01 27.61 -3.36
CA PRO A 12 12.89 26.71 -2.63
C PRO A 12 13.17 25.48 -3.47
N ALA A 13 14.44 25.09 -3.50
CA ALA A 13 14.95 24.05 -4.39
C ALA A 13 14.03 22.81 -4.40
N ARG A 14 13.51 22.44 -3.21
CA ARG A 14 12.59 21.33 -2.97
C ARG A 14 11.28 21.39 -3.75
N ASP A 15 10.58 22.52 -3.77
CA ASP A 15 9.27 22.62 -4.42
C ASP A 15 9.38 22.45 -5.93
N ARG A 16 10.48 22.90 -6.51
CA ARG A 16 10.76 22.67 -7.93
C ARG A 16 11.01 21.19 -8.19
N ALA A 17 11.81 20.53 -7.35
CA ALA A 17 12.03 19.09 -7.45
C ALA A 17 10.70 18.32 -7.32
N ALA A 18 9.83 18.69 -6.37
CA ALA A 18 8.51 18.10 -6.21
C ALA A 18 7.63 18.27 -7.47
N ARG A 19 7.59 19.47 -8.07
CA ARG A 19 6.87 19.68 -9.34
C ARG A 19 7.43 18.87 -10.50
N ALA A 20 8.75 18.69 -10.56
CA ALA A 20 9.37 17.85 -11.59
C ALA A 20 9.00 16.36 -11.44
N LEU A 21 8.58 15.94 -10.24
CA LEU A 21 8.13 14.57 -9.98
C LEU A 21 6.68 14.29 -10.40
N ASN A 22 5.91 15.30 -10.87
CA ASN A 22 4.49 15.11 -11.25
C ASN A 22 4.25 14.00 -12.32
N ALA A 23 5.20 13.81 -13.23
CA ALA A 23 5.13 12.77 -14.25
C ALA A 23 5.55 11.38 -13.73
N HIS A 24 6.11 11.29 -12.54
CA HIS A 24 6.55 10.04 -11.92
C HIS A 24 5.45 9.47 -11.03
N LEU A 25 5.62 8.23 -10.57
CA LEU A 25 4.74 7.59 -9.60
C LEU A 25 5.59 6.98 -8.48
N CYS A 26 5.15 7.13 -7.24
CA CYS A 26 5.73 6.49 -6.07
C CYS A 26 4.63 6.12 -5.09
N ARG A 27 4.70 4.91 -4.53
CA ARG A 27 3.76 4.42 -3.52
C ARG A 27 4.38 4.24 -2.13
N CYS A 28 5.71 4.14 -2.05
CA CYS A 28 6.40 3.70 -0.82
C CYS A 28 7.09 4.83 -0.05
N THR A 29 7.53 5.90 -0.70
CA THR A 29 8.46 6.87 -0.08
C THR A 29 7.79 8.14 0.44
N GLY A 30 6.50 8.31 0.14
CA GLY A 30 5.81 9.59 0.32
C GLY A 30 6.47 10.75 -0.41
N TRP A 31 7.29 10.48 -1.43
CA TRP A 31 8.12 11.45 -2.17
C TRP A 31 9.21 12.14 -1.34
N GLN A 32 9.02 12.26 -0.04
CA GLN A 32 9.89 12.99 0.86
C GLN A 32 11.31 12.43 0.87
N THR A 33 11.50 11.12 0.99
CA THR A 33 12.88 10.57 1.03
C THR A 33 13.62 10.71 -0.31
N VAL A 34 12.88 10.80 -1.44
CA VAL A 34 13.45 11.13 -2.75
C VAL A 34 13.89 12.59 -2.80
N LEU A 35 13.06 13.50 -2.27
CA LEU A 35 13.38 14.92 -2.18
C LEU A 35 14.54 15.20 -1.21
N ASP A 36 14.58 14.51 -0.07
CA ASP A 36 15.68 14.60 0.90
C ASP A 36 17.01 14.14 0.28
N ALA A 37 16.99 13.04 -0.48
CA ALA A 37 18.16 12.57 -1.21
C ALA A 37 18.62 13.56 -2.30
N TRP A 38 17.67 14.22 -2.96
CA TRP A 38 17.96 15.25 -3.95
C TRP A 38 18.58 16.50 -3.31
N GLU A 39 18.05 16.95 -2.17
CA GLU A 39 18.58 18.08 -1.39
C GLU A 39 20.04 17.83 -1.00
N LEU A 40 20.33 16.66 -0.41
CA LEU A 40 21.70 16.24 -0.09
C LEU A 40 22.61 16.26 -1.33
N ALA A 41 22.14 15.73 -2.46
CA ALA A 41 22.90 15.69 -3.71
C ALA A 41 23.15 17.09 -4.32
N THR A 42 22.41 18.11 -3.87
CA THR A 42 22.59 19.52 -4.27
C THR A 42 23.30 20.36 -3.22
N GLY A 43 23.76 19.76 -2.12
CA GLY A 43 24.54 20.44 -1.08
C GLY A 43 23.69 21.16 -0.02
N VAL A 44 22.39 20.85 0.07
CA VAL A 44 21.53 21.34 1.15
C VAL A 44 21.75 20.43 2.37
N GLU A 45 22.10 21.02 3.51
CA GLU A 45 22.13 20.30 4.78
C GLU A 45 20.70 19.95 5.21
N LEU A 46 20.42 18.67 5.41
CA LEU A 46 19.14 18.25 5.98
C LEU A 46 19.10 18.61 7.47
N THR A 47 17.98 19.17 7.92
CA THR A 47 17.73 19.50 9.34
C THR A 47 17.62 18.26 10.24
N THR A 48 17.77 17.05 9.71
CA THR A 48 17.75 15.82 10.50
C THR A 48 19.11 15.60 11.17
N THR A 49 19.12 15.53 12.50
CA THR A 49 20.29 15.35 13.38
C THR A 49 21.06 14.03 13.22
N SER A 50 20.72 13.20 12.23
CA SER A 50 21.46 12.01 11.89
C SER A 50 21.48 11.88 10.38
N GLY A 51 22.66 12.09 9.77
CA GLY A 51 22.88 11.77 8.36
C GLY A 51 22.54 10.31 8.05
N PRO A 52 22.45 9.91 6.77
CA PRO A 52 22.11 8.54 6.41
C PRO A 52 23.10 7.57 7.07
N ASN A 53 22.65 6.86 8.09
CA ASN A 53 23.39 5.72 8.61
C ASN A 53 23.18 4.61 7.59
N LEU A 54 24.16 4.44 6.69
CA LEU A 54 24.17 3.36 5.71
C LEU A 54 24.18 1.99 6.40
N GLY A 55 24.49 1.94 7.70
CA GLY A 55 24.34 0.78 8.56
C GLY A 55 25.05 -0.47 8.06
N ASP A 56 24.90 -1.55 8.81
CA ASP A 56 25.11 -2.89 8.28
C ASP A 56 23.92 -3.24 7.36
N SER A 57 24.23 -3.79 6.17
CA SER A 57 23.22 -4.16 5.16
C SER A 57 22.28 -5.25 5.66
N GLU A 58 22.75 -6.15 6.53
CA GLU A 58 21.90 -7.19 7.12
C GLU A 58 20.83 -6.58 8.03
N SER A 59 21.22 -5.64 8.89
CA SER A 59 20.29 -4.90 9.75
C SER A 59 19.26 -4.08 8.95
N ALA A 60 19.68 -3.46 7.83
CA ALA A 60 18.78 -2.75 6.91
C ALA A 60 17.77 -3.68 6.23
N ASN A 61 18.23 -4.82 5.71
CA ASN A 61 17.40 -5.84 5.07
C ASN A 61 16.40 -6.45 6.07
N ARG A 62 16.87 -6.77 7.28
CA ARG A 62 16.02 -7.31 8.35
C ARG A 62 14.93 -6.30 8.73
N ARG A 63 15.27 -5.01 8.91
CA ARG A 63 14.27 -3.97 9.17
C ARG A 63 13.25 -3.86 8.04
N ALA A 64 13.70 -3.81 6.78
CA ALA A 64 12.81 -3.73 5.63
C ALA A 64 11.90 -4.97 5.51
N THR A 65 12.42 -6.16 5.84
CA THR A 65 11.68 -7.41 5.82
C THR A 65 10.54 -7.42 6.84
N ILE A 66 10.80 -6.95 8.06
CA ILE A 66 9.77 -6.85 9.10
C ILE A 66 8.68 -5.83 8.69
N GLU A 67 9.06 -4.69 8.11
CA GLU A 67 8.07 -3.68 7.69
C GLU A 67 7.27 -4.10 6.44
N GLY A 68 7.91 -4.76 5.49
CA GLY A 68 7.29 -5.17 4.23
C GLY A 68 6.61 -6.54 4.26
N ARG A 69 6.81 -7.31 5.34
CA ARG A 69 6.36 -8.71 5.50
C ARG A 69 6.83 -9.63 4.36
N SER A 70 7.90 -9.25 3.66
CA SER A 70 8.52 -9.99 2.58
C SER A 70 10.02 -9.75 2.58
N SER A 71 10.80 -10.73 2.11
CA SER A 71 12.25 -10.57 2.02
C SER A 71 12.61 -9.38 1.14
N GLN A 72 13.46 -8.49 1.64
CA GLN A 72 13.90 -7.30 0.91
C GLN A 72 15.39 -7.04 1.06
N VAL A 73 15.94 -6.49 -0.02
CA VAL A 73 17.32 -6.03 -0.12
C VAL A 73 17.30 -4.51 -0.19
N VAL A 74 18.04 -3.89 0.73
CA VAL A 74 18.28 -2.46 0.82
C VAL A 74 19.74 -2.22 0.46
N GLY A 75 19.99 -1.40 -0.56
CA GLY A 75 21.37 -1.09 -0.94
C GLY A 75 21.49 -0.36 -2.28
N PRO A 76 22.73 0.00 -2.65
CA PRO A 76 23.00 0.76 -3.88
C PRO A 76 22.62 0.01 -5.16
N ASP A 77 22.58 -1.32 -5.13
CA ASP A 77 22.20 -2.13 -6.28
C ASP A 77 20.72 -1.95 -6.66
N VAL A 78 19.83 -1.67 -5.70
CA VAL A 78 18.43 -1.30 -6.00
C VAL A 78 18.37 -0.02 -6.82
N VAL A 79 19.16 1.00 -6.43
CA VAL A 79 19.26 2.29 -7.16
C VAL A 79 19.87 2.10 -8.56
N ARG A 80 20.74 1.11 -8.73
CA ARG A 80 21.34 0.74 -10.03
C ARG A 80 20.43 -0.10 -10.93
N GLY A 81 19.18 -0.35 -10.52
CA GLY A 81 18.24 -1.17 -11.28
C GLY A 81 18.45 -2.68 -11.12
N ARG A 82 19.16 -3.13 -10.08
CA ARG A 82 19.37 -4.54 -9.75
C ARG A 82 18.50 -4.96 -8.56
N GLY A 83 17.23 -4.56 -8.61
CA GLY A 83 16.25 -4.82 -7.54
C GLY A 83 15.76 -6.27 -7.48
N GLY A 84 16.11 -7.13 -8.45
CA GLY A 84 15.75 -8.55 -8.42
C GLY A 84 14.25 -8.81 -8.61
N PHE A 85 13.56 -7.98 -9.38
CA PHE A 85 12.15 -8.19 -9.71
C PHE A 85 11.97 -9.46 -10.54
N ALA A 86 10.82 -10.11 -10.45
CA ALA A 86 10.59 -11.40 -11.11
C ALA A 86 10.78 -11.28 -12.65
N THR A 87 10.28 -10.20 -13.25
CA THR A 87 10.42 -9.97 -14.70
C THR A 87 11.86 -9.78 -15.15
N ASP A 88 12.75 -9.32 -14.26
CA ASP A 88 14.15 -9.04 -14.60
C ASP A 88 15.05 -10.28 -14.45
N THR A 89 14.55 -11.29 -13.75
CA THR A 89 15.32 -12.50 -13.37
C THR A 89 14.87 -13.75 -14.12
N ALA A 90 13.81 -13.66 -14.93
CA ALA A 90 13.34 -14.77 -15.75
C ALA A 90 14.42 -15.22 -16.78
N PRO A 91 14.64 -16.53 -16.98
CA PRO A 91 15.62 -17.04 -17.94
C PRO A 91 15.32 -16.61 -19.39
N ASP A 92 16.33 -16.36 -20.22
CA ASP A 92 16.15 -15.84 -21.58
C ASP A 92 15.25 -16.70 -22.50
N ASP A 93 15.19 -18.01 -22.28
CA ASP A 93 14.42 -18.97 -23.10
C ASP A 93 13.00 -19.24 -22.57
N HIS A 94 12.48 -18.37 -21.69
CA HIS A 94 11.13 -18.50 -21.13
C HIS A 94 10.01 -18.35 -22.16
N LEU A 95 8.87 -19.01 -21.89
CA LEU A 95 7.57 -18.68 -22.46
C LEU A 95 6.90 -17.58 -21.62
N VAL A 96 6.01 -16.80 -22.23
CA VAL A 96 5.24 -15.77 -21.54
C VAL A 96 3.78 -16.19 -21.42
N ALA A 97 3.25 -16.14 -20.21
CA ALA A 97 1.84 -16.36 -19.89
C ALA A 97 1.14 -15.04 -19.55
N VAL A 98 0.00 -14.78 -20.18
CA VAL A 98 -0.90 -13.67 -19.83
C VAL A 98 -2.30 -14.19 -19.50
N PRO A 99 -3.09 -13.49 -18.67
CA PRO A 99 -4.44 -13.94 -18.36
C PRO A 99 -5.33 -14.04 -19.60
N GLY A 100 -6.13 -15.10 -19.67
CA GLY A 100 -7.26 -15.26 -20.58
C GLY A 100 -8.59 -14.87 -19.91
N ASN A 101 -9.70 -15.49 -20.33
CA ASN A 101 -11.06 -15.18 -19.84
C ASN A 101 -11.53 -16.07 -18.67
N GLY A 102 -10.64 -16.84 -18.05
CA GLY A 102 -10.97 -17.75 -16.96
C GLY A 102 -10.42 -17.30 -15.59
N PRO A 103 -10.60 -18.13 -14.54
CA PRO A 103 -10.11 -17.87 -13.19
C PRO A 103 -8.59 -17.70 -13.14
N TRP A 104 -8.08 -16.88 -12.22
CA TRP A 104 -6.66 -16.53 -12.20
C TRP A 104 -5.78 -17.68 -11.67
N GLU A 105 -6.36 -18.49 -10.80
CA GLU A 105 -5.81 -19.69 -10.19
C GLU A 105 -5.80 -20.93 -11.11
N ASP A 106 -6.55 -20.90 -12.22
CA ASP A 106 -6.64 -22.01 -13.16
C ASP A 106 -5.55 -21.92 -14.23
N PRO A 107 -4.57 -22.84 -14.27
CA PRO A 107 -3.54 -22.83 -15.31
C PRO A 107 -4.07 -22.93 -16.74
N ASP A 108 -5.26 -23.48 -16.96
CA ASP A 108 -5.86 -23.60 -18.29
C ASP A 108 -6.50 -22.28 -18.76
N ALA A 109 -6.72 -21.33 -17.86
CA ALA A 109 -7.20 -20.00 -18.18
C ALA A 109 -6.10 -19.06 -18.73
N TRP A 110 -4.84 -19.47 -18.72
CA TRP A 110 -3.71 -18.64 -19.15
C TRP A 110 -3.34 -18.86 -20.61
N VAL A 111 -2.99 -17.78 -21.28
CA VAL A 111 -2.61 -17.79 -22.70
C VAL A 111 -1.10 -17.67 -22.81
N ILE A 112 -0.49 -18.69 -23.42
CA ILE A 112 0.96 -18.83 -23.57
C ILE A 112 1.41 -18.35 -24.95
N GLY A 113 2.55 -17.66 -25.01
CA GLY A 113 3.25 -17.32 -26.23
C GLY A 113 4.78 -17.37 -26.03
N THR A 114 5.51 -17.36 -27.14
CA THR A 114 6.98 -17.25 -27.12
C THR A 114 7.46 -15.82 -26.83
N THR A 115 6.57 -14.84 -26.97
CA THR A 115 6.80 -13.44 -26.61
C THR A 115 5.55 -12.87 -25.95
N LEU A 116 5.72 -11.80 -25.17
CA LEU A 116 4.59 -11.06 -24.59
C LEU A 116 3.62 -10.55 -25.65
N ALA A 117 4.13 -10.10 -26.80
CA ALA A 117 3.31 -9.61 -27.91
C ALA A 117 2.46 -10.73 -28.53
N GLU A 118 3.02 -11.93 -28.68
CA GLU A 118 2.28 -13.10 -29.16
C GLU A 118 1.20 -13.51 -28.16
N ALA A 119 1.54 -13.65 -26.88
CA ALA A 119 0.61 -14.06 -25.83
C ALA A 119 -0.58 -13.08 -25.74
N ARG A 120 -0.33 -11.77 -25.78
CA ARG A 120 -1.38 -10.73 -25.78
C ARG A 120 -2.27 -10.74 -27.02
N ARG A 121 -1.71 -10.96 -28.21
CA ARG A 121 -2.55 -11.09 -29.43
C ARG A 121 -3.45 -12.31 -29.35
N ARG A 122 -2.92 -13.42 -28.83
CA ARG A 122 -3.67 -14.67 -28.68
C ARG A 122 -4.74 -14.60 -27.60
N SER A 123 -4.53 -13.82 -26.53
CA SER A 123 -5.55 -13.66 -25.49
C SER A 123 -6.77 -12.89 -25.97
N GLY A 124 -6.62 -12.10 -27.05
CA GLY A 124 -7.72 -11.30 -27.60
C GLY A 124 -8.22 -10.21 -26.63
N LYS A 125 -7.48 -9.93 -25.55
CA LYS A 125 -7.88 -8.95 -24.55
C LYS A 125 -8.00 -7.56 -25.17
N VAL A 126 -9.19 -6.99 -25.06
CA VAL A 126 -9.43 -5.57 -25.36
C VAL A 126 -9.20 -4.79 -24.06
N GLN A 127 -8.29 -3.82 -24.08
CA GLN A 127 -8.02 -3.00 -22.90
C GLN A 127 -9.25 -2.18 -22.51
N GLY A 128 -9.53 -2.15 -21.20
CA GLY A 128 -10.61 -1.35 -20.64
C GLY A 128 -10.40 0.14 -20.91
N ARG A 129 -11.52 0.88 -20.94
CA ARG A 129 -11.51 2.35 -21.08
C ARG A 129 -11.70 2.98 -19.71
N ARG A 130 -11.10 4.16 -19.53
CA ARG A 130 -11.32 4.98 -18.34
C ARG A 130 -12.80 5.38 -18.25
N THR A 131 -13.41 5.18 -17.09
CA THR A 131 -14.75 5.72 -16.79
C THR A 131 -14.67 7.13 -16.22
N THR A 132 -15.80 7.84 -16.25
CA THR A 132 -16.04 9.08 -15.49
C THR A 132 -16.99 8.88 -14.31
N SER A 133 -17.38 7.63 -14.03
CA SER A 133 -18.15 7.29 -12.83
C SER A 133 -17.40 7.72 -11.58
N GLY A 134 -18.12 8.25 -10.59
CA GLY A 134 -17.57 8.49 -9.26
C GLY A 134 -17.50 7.19 -8.46
N ALA A 135 -16.59 7.14 -7.49
CA ALA A 135 -16.57 6.10 -6.48
C ALA A 135 -17.52 6.49 -5.33
N GLU A 136 -18.29 5.53 -4.84
CA GLU A 136 -19.19 5.69 -3.69
C GLU A 136 -18.96 4.54 -2.69
N PRO A 137 -19.08 4.78 -1.37
CA PRO A 137 -19.03 3.70 -0.39
C PRO A 137 -20.14 2.67 -0.64
N PRO A 138 -19.81 1.38 -0.84
CA PRO A 138 -20.80 0.38 -1.25
C PRO A 138 -21.63 -0.19 -0.09
N LEU A 139 -21.26 0.13 1.16
CA LEU A 139 -21.93 -0.37 2.36
C LEU A 139 -22.71 0.76 3.04
N GLU A 140 -23.94 0.46 3.41
CA GLU A 140 -24.76 1.36 4.21
C GLU A 140 -24.32 1.37 5.68
N ALA A 141 -24.32 2.56 6.28
CA ALA A 141 -24.06 2.72 7.70
C ALA A 141 -25.05 1.89 8.53
N PRO A 142 -24.61 1.32 9.68
CA PRO A 142 -25.53 0.66 10.59
C PRO A 142 -26.56 1.67 11.14
N ALA A 143 -27.82 1.24 11.25
CA ALA A 143 -28.86 2.06 11.86
C ALA A 143 -28.57 2.29 13.35
N GLY A 144 -28.80 3.51 13.84
CA GLY A 144 -28.62 3.87 15.25
C GLY A 144 -28.10 5.29 15.42
N ASP A 145 -28.16 5.76 16.66
CA ASP A 145 -27.50 7.00 17.07
C ASP A 145 -26.04 6.68 17.44
N TRP A 146 -25.12 7.26 16.68
CA TRP A 146 -23.68 7.05 16.80
C TRP A 146 -22.98 8.37 17.07
N ASP A 147 -21.91 8.34 17.87
CA ASP A 147 -21.05 9.52 18.09
C ASP A 147 -20.16 9.77 16.86
N ALA A 148 -19.84 8.71 16.11
CA ALA A 148 -19.18 8.81 14.81
C ALA A 148 -19.67 7.73 13.83
N VAL A 149 -19.66 8.08 12.54
CA VAL A 149 -20.01 7.19 11.43
C VAL A 149 -18.89 7.25 10.40
N LEU A 150 -18.53 6.11 9.82
CA LEU A 150 -17.51 5.99 8.78
C LEU A 150 -18.00 5.04 7.68
N ARG A 151 -17.86 5.44 6.42
CA ARG A 151 -18.08 4.61 5.23
C ARG A 151 -16.92 4.80 4.27
N THR A 152 -16.34 3.71 3.77
CA THR A 152 -15.17 3.76 2.89
C THR A 152 -15.47 3.18 1.51
N CYS A 153 -14.88 3.77 0.49
CA CYS A 153 -14.87 3.22 -0.86
C CYS A 153 -13.91 2.01 -0.97
N TRP A 154 -13.99 1.30 -2.09
CA TRP A 154 -12.96 0.38 -2.53
C TRP A 154 -11.62 1.11 -2.73
N VAL A 155 -10.51 0.50 -2.29
CA VAL A 155 -9.17 1.11 -2.45
C VAL A 155 -8.18 0.11 -3.02
N GLU A 156 -7.42 0.55 -4.03
CA GLU A 156 -6.32 -0.17 -4.64
C GLU A 156 -5.02 0.02 -3.84
N PRO A 157 -4.36 -1.07 -3.41
CA PRO A 157 -3.04 -0.99 -2.78
C PRO A 157 -1.98 -0.29 -3.65
N ALA A 158 -2.19 -0.32 -4.97
CA ALA A 158 -1.44 0.41 -6.00
C ALA A 158 0.07 0.08 -6.03
N PRO A 159 0.49 -1.20 -5.95
CA PRO A 159 1.89 -1.54 -6.15
C PRO A 159 2.35 -1.07 -7.54
N LEU A 160 3.56 -0.52 -7.65
CA LEU A 160 4.06 -0.03 -8.94
C LEU A 160 4.46 -1.18 -9.87
N GLU A 161 5.12 -2.18 -9.31
CA GLU A 161 5.31 -3.45 -10.00
C GLU A 161 3.96 -4.17 -10.08
N THR A 162 3.54 -4.57 -11.27
CA THR A 162 2.39 -5.46 -11.44
C THR A 162 2.68 -6.82 -10.84
N GLU A 163 1.69 -7.69 -10.74
CA GLU A 163 1.98 -9.07 -10.38
C GLU A 163 2.88 -9.73 -11.43
N ALA A 164 3.88 -10.50 -11.01
CA ALA A 164 4.76 -11.24 -11.89
C ALA A 164 5.39 -12.40 -11.14
N ALA A 165 5.48 -13.57 -11.78
CA ALA A 165 6.16 -14.73 -11.24
C ALA A 165 6.77 -15.53 -12.38
N TRP A 166 7.83 -16.29 -12.14
CA TRP A 166 8.34 -17.24 -13.12
C TRP A 166 8.81 -18.52 -12.46
N CYS A 167 8.87 -19.61 -13.21
CA CYS A 167 9.33 -20.91 -12.70
C CYS A 167 10.11 -21.69 -13.77
N LEU A 168 11.12 -22.47 -13.35
CA LEU A 168 11.74 -23.51 -14.16
C LEU A 168 10.92 -24.81 -14.09
N PRO A 169 10.96 -25.68 -15.11
CA PRO A 169 10.44 -27.03 -15.01
C PRO A 169 11.09 -27.78 -13.85
N GLY A 170 10.29 -28.34 -12.94
CA GLY A 170 10.73 -29.04 -11.74
C GLY A 170 11.38 -28.16 -10.66
N GLY A 171 11.39 -26.83 -10.83
CA GLY A 171 12.02 -25.88 -9.92
C GLY A 171 11.05 -25.21 -8.94
N ASP A 172 11.62 -24.34 -8.09
CA ASP A 172 10.84 -23.45 -7.24
C ASP A 172 10.53 -22.13 -7.97
N PRO A 173 9.31 -21.59 -7.84
CA PRO A 173 8.93 -20.36 -8.50
C PRO A 173 9.53 -19.12 -7.83
N VAL A 174 9.90 -18.12 -8.63
CA VAL A 174 10.28 -16.77 -8.19
C VAL A 174 9.05 -15.88 -8.24
N GLY A 175 8.79 -15.19 -7.13
CA GLY A 175 7.49 -14.57 -6.86
C GLY A 175 7.40 -13.06 -7.00
N PRO A 176 6.16 -12.54 -6.84
CA PRO A 176 5.82 -11.14 -7.07
C PRO A 176 6.12 -10.23 -5.87
N LEU A 177 6.78 -10.77 -4.84
CA LEU A 177 7.09 -10.12 -3.57
C LEU A 177 8.60 -9.94 -3.36
N ALA A 178 9.36 -9.82 -4.44
CA ALA A 178 10.73 -9.34 -4.41
C ALA A 178 10.78 -7.88 -3.85
N ASN A 179 11.78 -7.09 -4.20
CA ASN A 179 11.90 -5.71 -3.69
C ASN A 179 10.72 -4.78 -4.05
N GLY A 180 9.81 -5.19 -4.95
CA GLY A 180 8.60 -4.47 -5.35
C GLY A 180 7.40 -4.63 -4.44
N GLY A 181 7.62 -4.75 -3.13
CA GLY A 181 6.62 -5.07 -2.10
C GLY A 181 5.22 -4.48 -2.35
N ALA A 182 4.18 -5.19 -1.91
CA ALA A 182 2.80 -4.92 -2.32
C ALA A 182 1.86 -4.53 -1.19
N PHE A 183 2.40 -4.11 -0.03
CA PHE A 183 1.63 -3.72 1.14
C PHE A 183 0.61 -4.78 1.58
N GLY A 184 0.96 -6.07 1.37
CA GLY A 184 0.11 -7.23 1.63
C GLY A 184 -0.69 -7.77 0.44
N ALA A 185 -0.82 -7.03 -0.66
CA ALA A 185 -1.76 -7.36 -1.74
C ALA A 185 -1.43 -8.65 -2.50
N LYS A 186 -0.14 -9.02 -2.53
CA LYS A 186 0.37 -10.15 -3.33
C LYS A 186 0.79 -11.36 -2.47
N LEU A 187 0.53 -11.35 -1.16
CA LEU A 187 0.90 -12.44 -0.24
C LEU A 187 0.26 -13.77 -0.62
N ASN A 188 -0.99 -13.73 -1.07
CA ASN A 188 -1.77 -14.91 -1.44
C ASN A 188 -1.92 -15.05 -2.97
N SER A 189 -0.95 -14.52 -3.73
CA SER A 189 -0.96 -14.60 -5.19
C SER A 189 -0.96 -16.06 -5.67
N PRO A 190 -1.86 -16.46 -6.59
CA PRO A 190 -1.85 -17.80 -7.15
C PRO A 190 -0.74 -18.00 -8.19
N LEU A 191 -0.09 -16.92 -8.65
CA LEU A 191 0.82 -16.96 -9.80
C LEU A 191 2.02 -17.87 -9.59
N LEU A 192 2.50 -18.03 -8.35
CA LEU A 192 3.58 -18.96 -8.03
C LEU A 192 3.21 -20.40 -8.39
N ALA A 193 2.03 -20.84 -7.97
CA ALA A 193 1.53 -22.19 -8.24
C ALA A 193 1.24 -22.40 -9.73
N VAL A 194 0.62 -21.40 -10.37
CA VAL A 194 0.31 -21.46 -11.79
C VAL A 194 1.59 -21.48 -12.65
N ALA A 195 2.59 -20.66 -12.33
CA ALA A 195 3.87 -20.62 -13.04
C ALA A 195 4.55 -22.00 -13.03
N ARG A 196 4.52 -22.69 -11.87
CA ARG A 196 5.08 -24.04 -11.72
C ARG A 196 4.36 -25.05 -12.62
N VAL A 197 3.03 -25.10 -12.55
CA VAL A 197 2.24 -26.03 -13.37
C VAL A 197 2.48 -25.81 -14.86
N LEU A 198 2.51 -24.54 -15.29
CA LEU A 198 2.76 -24.21 -16.69
C LEU A 198 4.19 -24.56 -17.13
N ALA A 199 5.19 -24.30 -16.28
CA ALA A 199 6.58 -24.66 -16.59
C ALA A 199 6.75 -26.18 -16.74
N ASP A 200 6.17 -26.96 -15.82
CA ASP A 200 6.20 -28.43 -15.88
C ASP A 200 5.49 -28.96 -17.14
N ARG A 201 4.31 -28.42 -17.45
CA ARG A 201 3.52 -28.81 -18.63
C ARG A 201 4.26 -28.56 -19.93
N HIS A 202 4.95 -27.43 -20.03
CA HIS A 202 5.63 -27.02 -21.27
C HIS A 202 7.09 -27.48 -21.35
N GLY A 203 7.67 -28.01 -20.27
CA GLY A 203 9.07 -28.40 -20.22
C GLY A 203 10.04 -27.24 -20.48
N ARG A 204 9.60 -26.00 -20.24
CA ARG A 204 10.35 -24.75 -20.43
C ARG A 204 10.05 -23.76 -19.31
N PRO A 205 10.94 -22.80 -19.02
CA PRO A 205 10.62 -21.74 -18.07
C PRO A 205 9.38 -20.95 -18.51
N VAL A 206 8.53 -20.53 -17.57
CA VAL A 206 7.34 -19.72 -17.86
C VAL A 206 7.35 -18.48 -16.99
N LEU A 207 7.23 -17.30 -17.61
CA LEU A 207 7.01 -16.00 -16.96
C LEU A 207 5.53 -15.61 -17.04
N MET A 208 4.92 -15.44 -15.89
CA MET A 208 3.58 -14.86 -15.71
C MET A 208 3.71 -13.34 -15.76
N ALA A 209 3.05 -12.70 -16.74
CA ALA A 209 3.16 -11.25 -16.98
C ALA A 209 1.78 -10.57 -17.14
N PRO A 210 0.91 -10.59 -16.11
CA PRO A 210 -0.34 -9.84 -16.13
C PRO A 210 -0.08 -8.34 -16.29
N SER A 211 -1.00 -7.66 -16.97
CA SER A 211 -0.97 -6.19 -17.11
C SER A 211 -1.41 -5.48 -15.82
N ARG A 212 -1.25 -4.15 -15.78
CA ARG A 212 -1.82 -3.31 -14.72
C ARG A 212 -3.32 -3.54 -14.57
N GLU A 213 -4.04 -3.57 -15.68
CA GLU A 213 -5.48 -3.82 -15.67
C GLU A 213 -5.80 -5.20 -15.08
N ASP A 214 -5.03 -6.25 -15.40
CA ASP A 214 -5.22 -7.57 -14.80
C ASP A 214 -4.97 -7.53 -13.28
N THR A 215 -3.87 -6.90 -12.86
CA THR A 215 -3.53 -6.75 -11.43
C THR A 215 -4.64 -6.03 -10.67
N VAL A 216 -5.24 -5.00 -11.26
CA VAL A 216 -6.32 -4.24 -10.62
C VAL A 216 -7.62 -5.05 -10.57
N ARG A 217 -7.93 -5.83 -11.61
CA ARG A 217 -9.19 -6.61 -11.63
C ARG A 217 -9.15 -7.78 -10.67
N HIS A 218 -8.00 -8.42 -10.52
CA HIS A 218 -7.90 -9.69 -9.81
C HIS A 218 -7.10 -9.61 -8.50
N GLY A 219 -6.26 -8.59 -8.34
CA GLY A 219 -5.52 -8.36 -7.10
C GLY A 219 -6.42 -7.91 -5.95
N ALA A 220 -6.06 -8.28 -4.73
CA ALA A 220 -6.84 -7.94 -3.55
C ALA A 220 -6.91 -6.42 -3.31
N LYS A 221 -8.08 -5.95 -2.87
CA LYS A 221 -8.36 -4.58 -2.43
C LYS A 221 -8.49 -4.49 -0.92
N ARG A 222 -8.30 -3.28 -0.39
CA ARG A 222 -8.72 -2.98 0.99
C ARG A 222 -10.25 -3.13 1.03
N PRO A 223 -10.81 -3.91 1.96
CA PRO A 223 -12.24 -4.11 2.02
C PRO A 223 -12.93 -2.80 2.42
N PRO A 224 -14.00 -2.38 1.71
CA PRO A 224 -14.80 -1.26 2.15
C PRO A 224 -15.50 -1.61 3.46
N VAL A 225 -15.70 -0.60 4.30
CA VAL A 225 -16.38 -0.72 5.58
C VAL A 225 -17.49 0.32 5.69
N ALA A 226 -18.49 0.04 6.52
CA ALA A 226 -19.43 1.03 7.03
C ALA A 226 -19.71 0.77 8.50
N GLY A 227 -19.41 1.73 9.37
CA GLY A 227 -19.50 1.55 10.81
C GLY A 227 -20.05 2.76 11.54
N GLY A 228 -20.54 2.49 12.75
CA GLY A 228 -20.95 3.48 13.72
C GLY A 228 -20.41 3.10 15.09
N ALA A 229 -19.85 4.06 15.82
CA ALA A 229 -19.30 3.83 17.15
C ALA A 229 -19.77 4.89 18.14
N ARG A 230 -19.74 4.50 19.41
CA ARG A 230 -20.03 5.35 20.57
C ARG A 230 -18.76 5.67 21.34
N ARG A 231 -18.83 6.71 22.15
CA ARG A 231 -17.74 7.18 23.00
C ARG A 231 -17.26 6.17 24.03
N ASP A 232 -18.09 5.18 24.40
CA ASP A 232 -17.71 4.09 25.29
C ASP A 232 -16.90 2.98 24.59
N GLY A 233 -16.61 3.14 23.29
CA GLY A 233 -15.86 2.19 22.48
C GLY A 233 -16.69 1.05 21.89
N THR A 234 -18.00 1.02 22.16
CA THR A 234 -18.92 0.05 21.54
C THR A 234 -19.40 0.53 20.18
N GLY A 235 -19.75 -0.40 19.29
CA GLY A 235 -20.21 -0.04 17.95
C GLY A 235 -20.42 -1.24 17.05
N VAL A 236 -20.73 -0.96 15.79
CA VAL A 236 -20.88 -1.96 14.73
C VAL A 236 -19.98 -1.55 13.57
N LEU A 237 -19.19 -2.48 13.04
CA LEU A 237 -18.40 -2.32 11.83
C LEU A 237 -18.86 -3.34 10.80
N ARG A 238 -19.61 -2.89 9.79
CA ARG A 238 -19.93 -3.72 8.62
C ARG A 238 -18.73 -3.70 7.68
N VAL A 239 -18.30 -4.85 7.21
CA VAL A 239 -17.13 -4.97 6.33
C VAL A 239 -17.48 -5.90 5.16
N ALA A 240 -17.02 -5.59 3.96
CA ALA A 240 -17.11 -6.55 2.86
C ALA A 240 -16.45 -7.87 3.28
N ARG A 241 -17.14 -9.00 3.09
CA ARG A 241 -16.69 -10.31 3.57
C ARG A 241 -15.24 -10.57 3.18
N THR A 242 -14.39 -10.79 4.17
CA THR A 242 -12.93 -10.85 3.99
C THR A 242 -12.33 -11.79 5.01
N SER A 243 -11.71 -12.88 4.54
CA SER A 243 -11.10 -13.88 5.44
C SER A 243 -10.15 -13.24 6.46
N GLY A 244 -10.35 -13.55 7.74
CA GLY A 244 -9.52 -13.07 8.86
C GLY A 244 -9.80 -11.63 9.32
N ILE A 245 -10.75 -10.91 8.71
CA ILE A 245 -10.97 -9.49 9.03
C ILE A 245 -11.54 -9.27 10.43
N THR A 246 -12.43 -10.14 10.89
CA THR A 246 -13.00 -10.07 12.25
C THR A 246 -11.91 -10.20 13.31
N GLU A 247 -11.02 -11.19 13.16
CA GLU A 247 -9.90 -11.38 14.09
C GLU A 247 -8.96 -10.17 14.09
N ALA A 248 -8.62 -9.64 12.91
CA ALA A 248 -7.79 -8.45 12.79
C ALA A 248 -8.37 -7.24 13.52
N VAL A 249 -9.68 -7.02 13.42
CA VAL A 249 -10.38 -5.92 14.12
C VAL A 249 -10.45 -6.18 15.63
N SER A 250 -10.81 -7.40 16.06
CA SER A 250 -10.96 -7.73 17.49
C SER A 250 -9.66 -7.59 18.29
N LEU A 251 -8.50 -7.65 17.64
CA LEU A 251 -7.19 -7.43 18.28
C LEU A 251 -7.00 -6.00 18.78
N VAL A 252 -7.68 -5.00 18.19
CA VAL A 252 -7.56 -3.58 18.59
C VAL A 252 -8.87 -2.98 19.09
N ALA A 253 -10.01 -3.54 18.67
CA ALA A 253 -11.35 -3.02 18.94
C ALA A 253 -12.32 -4.16 19.32
N PRO A 254 -12.09 -4.87 20.44
CA PRO A 254 -12.87 -6.04 20.83
C PRO A 254 -14.34 -5.73 21.14
N SER A 255 -14.67 -4.46 21.41
CA SER A 255 -16.03 -3.98 21.69
C SER A 255 -16.83 -3.60 20.45
N LEU A 256 -16.23 -3.64 19.26
CA LEU A 256 -16.96 -3.47 17.99
C LEU A 256 -17.50 -4.82 17.52
N GLU A 257 -18.81 -4.86 17.25
CA GLU A 257 -19.42 -5.98 16.55
C GLU A 257 -19.04 -5.91 15.06
N VAL A 258 -18.29 -6.90 14.57
CA VAL A 258 -17.92 -6.99 13.16
C VAL A 258 -18.96 -7.81 12.40
N VAL A 259 -19.57 -7.20 11.39
CA VAL A 259 -20.58 -7.83 10.54
C VAL A 259 -20.04 -7.95 9.12
N GLU A 260 -19.72 -9.17 8.70
CA GLU A 260 -19.27 -9.42 7.32
C GLU A 260 -20.46 -9.47 6.35
N VAL A 261 -20.40 -8.63 5.31
CA VAL A 261 -21.45 -8.46 4.32
C VAL A 261 -20.98 -8.95 2.95
N ASP A 262 -21.79 -9.78 2.30
CA ASP A 262 -21.57 -10.19 0.92
C ASP A 262 -22.00 -9.07 -0.03
N ILE A 263 -21.05 -8.55 -0.81
CA ILE A 263 -21.28 -7.55 -1.85
C ILE A 263 -20.54 -7.95 -3.13
N ALA A 264 -21.05 -7.52 -4.28
CA ALA A 264 -20.33 -7.64 -5.53
C ALA A 264 -19.09 -6.73 -5.50
N GLY A 265 -17.93 -7.24 -5.89
CA GLY A 265 -16.70 -6.47 -5.87
C GLY A 265 -15.46 -7.27 -6.22
N PRO A 266 -14.32 -6.59 -6.38
CA PRO A 266 -13.03 -7.25 -6.52
C PRO A 266 -12.67 -8.03 -5.24
N PRO A 267 -11.72 -8.99 -5.32
CA PRO A 267 -11.23 -9.70 -4.15
C PRO A 267 -10.71 -8.75 -3.07
N THR A 268 -10.85 -9.13 -1.80
CA THR A 268 -10.36 -8.39 -0.64
C THR A 268 -9.32 -9.19 0.15
N SER A 269 -8.53 -8.51 0.99
CA SER A 269 -7.59 -9.19 1.89
C SER A 269 -7.38 -8.41 3.18
N SER A 270 -7.41 -9.12 4.31
CA SER A 270 -7.00 -8.63 5.63
C SER A 270 -5.47 -8.52 5.78
N ALA A 271 -4.71 -9.14 4.87
CA ALA A 271 -3.25 -9.07 4.88
C ALA A 271 -2.71 -7.72 4.38
N LEU A 272 -3.57 -6.90 3.78
CA LEU A 272 -3.23 -5.54 3.41
C LEU A 272 -2.88 -4.72 4.64
N ARG A 273 -1.92 -3.81 4.50
CA ARG A 273 -1.45 -2.90 5.57
C ARG A 273 -2.62 -2.43 6.42
N ALA A 274 -2.67 -2.89 7.65
CA ALA A 274 -3.69 -2.52 8.63
C ALA A 274 -5.16 -2.62 8.18
N ALA A 275 -5.51 -3.52 7.25
CA ALA A 275 -6.89 -3.65 6.77
C ALA A 275 -7.85 -4.12 7.86
N GLY A 276 -8.99 -3.45 7.96
CA GLY A 276 -10.04 -3.66 8.97
C GLY A 276 -9.75 -2.94 10.27
N TRP A 277 -8.55 -3.11 10.81
CA TRP A 277 -8.23 -2.58 12.14
C TRP A 277 -7.85 -1.09 12.13
N ALA A 278 -7.27 -0.57 11.04
CA ALA A 278 -7.09 0.88 10.89
C ALA A 278 -8.44 1.60 10.81
N GLU A 279 -9.41 1.02 10.10
CA GLU A 279 -10.77 1.54 10.02
C GLU A 279 -11.46 1.57 11.39
N ALA A 280 -11.26 0.53 12.20
CA ALA A 280 -11.75 0.49 13.58
C ALA A 280 -11.12 1.59 14.44
N VAL A 281 -9.79 1.78 14.35
CA VAL A 281 -9.08 2.86 15.06
C VAL A 281 -9.61 4.24 14.63
N VAL A 282 -9.72 4.50 13.32
CA VAL A 282 -10.28 5.74 12.78
C VAL A 282 -11.66 6.00 13.38
N LEU A 283 -12.58 5.03 13.28
CA LEU A 283 -13.95 5.14 13.77
C LEU A 283 -14.02 5.40 15.29
N LEU A 284 -13.25 4.66 16.10
CA LEU A 284 -13.22 4.81 17.56
C LEU A 284 -12.63 6.16 17.99
N THR A 285 -11.59 6.63 17.29
CA THR A 285 -11.02 7.96 17.52
C THR A 285 -12.04 9.05 17.23
N GLY A 286 -12.80 8.99 16.13
CA GLY A 286 -13.85 9.97 15.85
C GLY A 286 -15.01 9.93 16.84
N ALA A 287 -15.34 8.75 17.38
CA ALA A 287 -16.35 8.63 18.43
C ALA A 287 -15.88 9.21 19.79
N GLY A 288 -14.60 9.58 19.90
CA GLY A 288 -13.99 10.03 21.15
C GLY A 288 -13.78 8.91 22.17
N ALA A 289 -13.76 7.65 21.71
CA ALA A 289 -13.43 6.49 22.53
C ALA A 289 -11.91 6.31 22.70
N LEU A 290 -11.12 6.86 21.77
CA LEU A 290 -9.67 7.01 21.86
C LEU A 290 -9.34 8.51 21.90
N GLU A 291 -8.45 8.92 22.79
CA GLU A 291 -8.08 10.33 22.92
C GLU A 291 -7.20 10.80 21.74
N VAL A 292 -7.34 12.07 21.36
CA VAL A 292 -6.50 12.65 20.31
C VAL A 292 -5.05 12.70 20.78
N GLY A 293 -4.15 12.06 20.04
CA GLY A 293 -2.74 11.93 20.41
C GLY A 293 -2.45 10.75 21.33
N GLU A 294 -3.45 9.94 21.68
CA GLU A 294 -3.23 8.64 22.32
C GLU A 294 -2.44 7.70 21.40
N SER A 295 -1.63 6.83 22.00
CA SER A 295 -0.83 5.85 21.29
C SER A 295 -1.72 4.79 20.66
N VAL A 296 -1.64 4.64 19.34
CA VAL A 296 -2.22 3.50 18.62
C VAL A 296 -1.29 2.32 18.76
N CYS A 297 -1.76 1.26 19.41
CA CYS A 297 -1.04 0.00 19.51
C CYS A 297 -1.49 -0.96 18.40
N SER A 298 -0.54 -1.41 17.58
CA SER A 298 -0.75 -2.45 16.58
C SER A 298 -0.88 -3.83 17.23
N PRO A 299 -1.48 -4.81 16.54
CA PRO A 299 -1.54 -6.20 17.04
C PRO A 299 -0.18 -6.84 17.36
N GLU A 300 0.90 -6.37 16.74
CA GLU A 300 2.26 -6.86 16.96
C GLU A 300 2.99 -6.11 18.08
N GLY A 301 2.33 -5.14 18.74
CA GLY A 301 2.88 -4.41 19.89
C GLY A 301 3.71 -3.18 19.53
N ALA A 302 3.73 -2.75 18.27
CA ALA A 302 4.25 -1.42 17.94
C ALA A 302 3.25 -0.34 18.33
N GLU A 303 3.78 0.78 18.82
CA GLU A 303 3.04 1.94 19.27
C GLU A 303 3.36 3.16 18.40
N ALA A 304 2.36 3.92 18.01
CA ALA A 304 2.55 5.17 17.27
C ALA A 304 1.54 6.24 17.64
N THR A 305 2.00 7.49 17.67
CA THR A 305 1.11 8.67 17.74
C THR A 305 1.24 9.48 16.47
N ALA A 306 0.20 10.22 16.12
CA ALA A 306 0.24 11.15 15.00
C ALA A 306 -0.52 12.45 15.31
N VAL A 307 0.01 13.56 14.80
CA VAL A 307 -0.65 14.86 14.76
C VAL A 307 -0.63 15.37 13.33
N VAL A 308 -1.78 15.88 12.86
CA VAL A 308 -1.95 16.42 11.52
C VAL A 308 -2.50 17.84 11.62
N ASP A 309 -1.74 18.81 11.12
CA ASP A 309 -2.11 20.23 11.11
C ASP A 309 -1.55 20.95 9.87
N GLN A 310 -1.59 22.29 9.90
CA GLN A 310 -1.13 23.13 8.79
C GLN A 310 0.37 23.00 8.52
N ASP A 311 1.17 22.58 9.50
CA ASP A 311 2.62 22.44 9.36
C ASP A 311 3.02 21.06 8.81
N GLY A 312 2.08 20.10 8.81
CA GLY A 312 2.24 18.77 8.22
C GLY A 312 1.84 17.64 9.17
N ILE A 313 2.49 16.50 9.00
CA ILE A 313 2.23 15.26 9.74
C ILE A 313 3.42 14.99 10.67
N ARG A 314 3.17 14.89 11.97
CA ARG A 314 4.19 14.56 12.97
C ARG A 314 3.87 13.23 13.61
N VAL A 315 4.83 12.32 13.62
CA VAL A 315 4.68 10.94 14.07
C VAL A 315 5.74 10.60 15.11
N THR A 316 5.33 9.96 16.19
CA THR A 316 6.25 9.17 17.04
C THR A 316 5.98 7.69 16.82
N VAL A 317 7.02 6.86 16.88
CA VAL A 317 6.89 5.40 16.74
C VAL A 317 7.86 4.69 17.67
N GLN A 318 7.36 3.67 18.37
CA GLN A 318 8.13 2.72 19.17
C GLN A 318 7.79 1.29 18.70
N CYS A 319 8.77 0.54 18.21
CA CYS A 319 8.53 -0.80 17.63
C CYS A 319 9.64 -1.80 17.99
N GLY A 320 10.11 -1.74 19.24
CA GLY A 320 11.23 -2.54 19.75
C GLY A 320 12.60 -1.98 19.39
N GLN A 321 13.61 -2.86 19.35
CA GLN A 321 14.99 -2.50 19.05
C GLN A 321 15.11 -1.87 17.65
N VAL A 322 15.78 -0.71 17.57
CA VAL A 322 16.00 -0.02 16.30
C VAL A 322 17.14 -0.68 15.52
N LEU A 323 16.81 -1.62 14.64
CA LEU A 323 17.79 -2.31 13.78
C LEU A 323 18.46 -1.35 12.78
N ASN A 324 17.66 -0.51 12.11
CA ASN A 324 18.15 0.51 11.20
C ASN A 324 17.17 1.70 11.19
N GLY A 325 17.59 2.82 11.79
CA GLY A 325 16.75 4.02 11.92
C GLY A 325 16.40 4.69 10.59
N THR A 326 17.29 4.62 9.59
CA THR A 326 17.04 5.19 8.25
C THR A 326 15.92 4.43 7.54
N VAL A 327 16.00 3.10 7.51
CA VAL A 327 14.99 2.24 6.89
C VAL A 327 13.66 2.36 7.62
N LEU A 328 13.66 2.28 8.95
CA LEU A 328 12.44 2.42 9.76
C LEU A 328 11.74 3.76 9.49
N ARG A 329 12.50 4.87 9.52
CA ARG A 329 11.98 6.21 9.21
C ARG A 329 11.37 6.26 7.81
N SER A 330 12.04 5.71 6.80
CA SER A 330 11.52 5.69 5.43
C SER A 330 10.21 4.93 5.32
N TYR A 331 10.08 3.81 6.02
CA TYR A 331 8.84 3.02 6.05
C TYR A 331 7.70 3.75 6.77
N CYS A 332 8.00 4.44 7.87
CA CYS A 332 7.01 5.26 8.58
C CYS A 332 6.54 6.46 7.73
N ILE A 333 7.45 7.12 7.00
CA ILE A 333 7.09 8.19 6.04
C ILE A 333 6.16 7.62 4.95
N GLY A 334 6.50 6.45 4.39
CA GLY A 334 5.66 5.77 3.42
C GLY A 334 4.27 5.44 3.94
N ALA A 335 4.17 4.92 5.17
CA ALA A 335 2.90 4.63 5.81
C ALA A 335 2.06 5.89 6.06
N ALA A 336 2.68 6.98 6.54
CA ALA A 336 2.00 8.24 6.75
C ALA A 336 1.45 8.83 5.44
N HIS A 337 2.24 8.76 4.34
CA HIS A 337 1.77 9.15 3.00
C HIS A 337 0.58 8.32 2.54
N MET A 338 0.65 6.99 2.68
CA MET A 338 -0.45 6.12 2.30
C MET A 338 -1.71 6.39 3.13
N ALA A 339 -1.58 6.65 4.42
CA ALA A 339 -2.71 6.96 5.30
C ALA A 339 -3.36 8.29 4.92
N TRP A 340 -2.56 9.35 4.75
CA TRP A 340 -3.04 10.65 4.27
C TRP A 340 -3.77 10.51 2.94
N SER A 341 -3.13 9.86 1.97
CA SER A 341 -3.67 9.62 0.63
C SER A 341 -4.98 8.81 0.66
N TRP A 342 -5.05 7.77 1.51
CA TRP A 342 -6.26 6.97 1.68
C TRP A 342 -7.45 7.80 2.18
N ILE A 343 -7.24 8.58 3.25
CA ILE A 343 -8.32 9.36 3.85
C ILE A 343 -8.75 10.53 2.95
N THR A 344 -7.82 11.12 2.19
CA THR A 344 -8.07 12.35 1.45
C THR A 344 -8.55 12.13 0.02
N SER A 345 -8.08 11.09 -0.69
CA SER A 345 -8.28 11.06 -2.15
C SER A 345 -8.42 9.67 -2.77
N GLU A 346 -7.96 8.60 -2.12
CA GLU A 346 -7.97 7.30 -2.77
C GLU A 346 -9.35 6.65 -2.84
N SER A 347 -9.70 6.17 -4.02
CA SER A 347 -10.92 5.42 -4.26
C SER A 347 -10.83 4.61 -5.56
N LEU A 348 -11.75 3.66 -5.70
CA LEU A 348 -12.01 2.93 -6.92
C LEU A 348 -13.50 2.92 -7.23
N SER A 349 -13.82 3.22 -8.48
CA SER A 349 -15.15 3.05 -9.05
C SER A 349 -15.38 1.57 -9.34
N VAL A 350 -16.34 1.00 -8.62
CA VAL A 350 -16.80 -0.39 -8.77
C VAL A 350 -18.30 -0.37 -9.02
N ASP A 351 -18.76 -1.03 -10.09
CA ASP A 351 -20.19 -1.09 -10.40
C ASP A 351 -20.94 -2.16 -9.60
N HIS A 352 -22.27 -2.20 -9.77
CA HIS A 352 -23.15 -3.17 -9.13
C HIS A 352 -22.87 -4.64 -9.48
N MET A 353 -22.09 -4.92 -10.53
CA MET A 353 -21.63 -6.28 -10.87
C MET A 353 -20.26 -6.60 -10.26
N GLY A 354 -19.66 -5.66 -9.53
CA GLY A 354 -18.34 -5.82 -8.92
C GLY A 354 -17.18 -5.50 -9.86
N MET A 355 -17.45 -4.90 -11.03
CA MET A 355 -16.41 -4.61 -12.01
C MET A 355 -15.69 -3.30 -11.69
N VAL A 356 -14.36 -3.36 -11.61
CA VAL A 356 -13.50 -2.17 -11.43
C VAL A 356 -13.38 -1.41 -12.76
N HIS A 357 -13.54 -0.09 -12.70
CA HIS A 357 -13.47 0.80 -13.87
C HIS A 357 -12.25 1.72 -13.89
N ASP A 358 -11.63 1.96 -12.73
CA ASP A 358 -10.36 2.66 -12.61
C ASP A 358 -9.22 1.68 -12.84
N LEU A 359 -8.54 1.79 -13.99
CA LEU A 359 -7.57 0.76 -14.44
C LEU A 359 -6.15 1.29 -14.59
N THR A 360 -5.92 2.56 -14.26
CA THR A 360 -4.60 3.19 -14.34
C THR A 360 -4.14 3.64 -12.96
N VAL A 361 -2.83 3.63 -12.70
CA VAL A 361 -2.33 4.05 -11.38
C VAL A 361 -2.75 5.48 -11.00
N ARG A 362 -2.88 6.35 -12.00
CA ARG A 362 -3.30 7.74 -11.80
C ARG A 362 -4.78 7.91 -11.49
N SER A 363 -5.62 6.90 -11.78
CA SER A 363 -7.05 6.97 -11.46
C SER A 363 -7.37 6.55 -10.03
N PHE A 364 -6.42 6.01 -9.27
CA PHE A 364 -6.67 5.53 -7.90
C PHE A 364 -6.65 6.65 -6.85
N GLY A 365 -6.33 7.89 -7.24
CA GLY A 365 -6.27 9.02 -6.31
C GLY A 365 -5.05 9.03 -5.39
N VAL A 366 -3.96 8.33 -5.73
CA VAL A 366 -2.72 8.39 -4.91
C VAL A 366 -2.09 9.78 -5.00
N VAL A 367 -1.92 10.46 -3.86
CA VAL A 367 -1.41 11.84 -3.82
C VAL A 367 0.02 11.97 -4.35
N GLY A 368 0.25 13.04 -5.13
CA GLY A 368 1.54 13.35 -5.71
C GLY A 368 2.53 14.02 -4.75
N ALA A 369 3.76 14.23 -5.22
CA ALA A 369 4.80 14.89 -4.43
C ALA A 369 4.41 16.30 -3.93
N PRO A 370 3.75 17.17 -4.71
CA PRO A 370 3.34 18.49 -4.24
C PRO A 370 2.19 18.48 -3.23
N GLU A 371 1.40 17.40 -3.21
CA GLU A 371 0.19 17.25 -2.40
C GLU A 371 0.44 16.47 -1.11
N THR A 372 1.62 15.85 -0.98
CA THR A 372 2.01 15.14 0.24
C THR A 372 2.49 16.16 1.28
N PRO A 373 1.85 16.26 2.46
CA PRO A 373 2.32 17.12 3.53
C PRO A 373 3.73 16.71 3.97
N ARG A 374 4.46 17.64 4.60
CA ARG A 374 5.75 17.29 5.20
C ARG A 374 5.51 16.31 6.35
N ILE A 375 6.28 15.22 6.39
CA ILE A 375 6.16 14.17 7.40
C ILE A 375 7.41 14.17 8.28
N SER A 376 7.29 14.41 9.58
CA SER A 376 8.39 14.22 10.53
C SER A 376 8.15 12.98 11.37
N VAL A 377 9.15 12.10 11.44
CA VAL A 377 9.09 10.87 12.23
C VAL A 377 10.17 10.87 13.30
N GLU A 378 9.75 10.80 14.54
CA GLU A 378 10.57 10.51 15.70
C GLU A 378 10.50 9.01 16.03
N VAL A 379 11.65 8.35 16.06
CA VAL A 379 11.76 6.93 16.43
C VAL A 379 12.18 6.87 17.89
N ILE A 380 11.32 6.29 18.73
CA ILE A 380 11.58 6.03 20.14
C ILE A 380 12.18 4.63 20.26
N PRO A 381 13.44 4.49 20.73
CA PRO A 381 14.04 3.17 20.92
C PRO A 381 13.33 2.39 22.03
N GLY A 382 13.06 1.10 21.78
CA GLY A 382 12.62 0.16 22.81
C GLY A 382 13.60 -1.01 22.94
N ASP A 383 13.52 -1.73 24.07
CA ASP A 383 14.38 -2.89 24.36
C ASP A 383 13.79 -4.24 23.91
N GLY A 384 12.55 -4.24 23.39
CA GLY A 384 11.86 -5.44 22.91
C GLY A 384 12.30 -5.92 21.53
N GLU A 385 11.83 -7.09 21.10
CA GLU A 385 12.05 -7.59 19.75
C GLU A 385 11.52 -6.60 18.70
N PRO A 386 12.25 -6.39 17.58
CA PRO A 386 11.82 -5.49 16.54
C PRO A 386 10.57 -6.02 15.83
N VAL A 387 9.51 -5.21 15.79
CA VAL A 387 8.21 -5.54 15.17
C VAL A 387 7.84 -4.53 14.08
N ASN A 388 6.77 -4.78 13.32
CA ASN A 388 6.28 -3.87 12.29
C ASN A 388 5.81 -2.53 12.91
N GLY A 389 6.50 -1.42 12.64
CA GLY A 389 6.11 -0.10 13.13
C GLY A 389 5.23 0.67 12.15
N SER A 390 5.39 0.43 10.85
CA SER A 390 4.73 1.21 9.81
C SER A 390 3.22 1.01 9.75
N ASP A 391 2.69 -0.15 10.17
CA ASP A 391 1.24 -0.35 10.24
C ASP A 391 0.60 0.43 11.39
N ALA A 392 1.27 0.55 12.56
CA ALA A 392 0.85 1.44 13.66
C ALA A 392 0.82 2.92 13.21
N VAL A 393 1.88 3.35 12.51
CA VAL A 393 1.96 4.70 11.93
C VAL A 393 0.83 4.95 10.93
N PHE A 394 0.52 3.98 10.06
CA PHE A 394 -0.57 4.10 9.11
C PHE A 394 -1.91 4.36 9.81
N ALA A 395 -2.24 3.56 10.84
CA ALA A 395 -3.50 3.71 11.57
C ALA A 395 -3.57 5.03 12.36
N ALA A 396 -2.49 5.43 13.04
CA ALA A 396 -2.42 6.69 13.78
C ALA A 396 -2.59 7.90 12.85
N VAL A 397 -1.89 7.93 11.71
CA VAL A 397 -1.99 9.02 10.74
C VAL A 397 -3.36 9.03 10.06
N ALA A 398 -3.97 7.87 9.79
CA ALA A 398 -5.32 7.80 9.23
C ALA A 398 -6.34 8.43 10.18
N ALA A 399 -6.31 8.08 11.47
CA ALA A 399 -7.20 8.64 12.48
C ALA A 399 -7.00 10.15 12.65
N ALA A 400 -5.75 10.61 12.75
CA ALA A 400 -5.42 12.02 12.89
C ALA A 400 -5.81 12.84 11.64
N THR A 401 -5.63 12.28 10.44
CA THR A 401 -6.06 12.91 9.18
C THR A 401 -7.57 13.02 9.12
N TRP A 402 -8.30 11.97 9.52
CA TRP A 402 -9.76 11.98 9.49
C TRP A 402 -10.34 13.06 10.43
N LEU A 403 -9.80 13.15 11.65
CA LEU A 403 -10.16 14.23 12.58
C LEU A 403 -9.81 15.62 12.04
N HIS A 404 -8.64 15.76 11.39
CA HIS A 404 -8.22 17.01 10.77
C HIS A 404 -9.22 17.50 9.71
N LEU A 405 -9.84 16.57 8.97
CA LEU A 405 -10.90 16.88 7.98
C LEU A 405 -12.28 17.12 8.62
N GLY A 406 -12.42 17.07 9.94
CA GLY A 406 -13.69 17.22 10.64
C GLY A 406 -14.53 15.92 10.69
N ALA A 407 -13.87 14.77 10.57
CA ALA A 407 -14.48 13.43 10.62
C ALA A 407 -15.68 13.24 9.67
N PRO A 408 -15.52 13.49 8.34
CA PRO A 408 -16.58 13.29 7.39
C PRO A 408 -17.02 11.81 7.36
N PRO A 409 -18.33 11.52 7.23
CA PRO A 409 -18.82 10.15 7.29
C PRO A 409 -18.37 9.30 6.10
N ASP A 410 -18.10 9.92 4.95
CA ASP A 410 -17.71 9.23 3.73
C ASP A 410 -16.25 9.51 3.40
N LEU A 411 -15.52 8.44 3.07
CA LEU A 411 -14.14 8.53 2.58
C LEU A 411 -14.02 8.05 1.12
N PRO A 412 -13.17 8.71 0.32
CA PRO A 412 -12.25 9.81 0.69
C PRO A 412 -12.97 11.14 0.96
N GLY A 413 -12.42 11.95 1.89
CA GLY A 413 -13.06 13.17 2.40
C GLY A 413 -12.35 14.49 2.08
N GLY A 414 -11.29 14.47 1.26
CA GLY A 414 -10.42 15.62 0.96
C GLY A 414 -10.65 16.27 -0.40
#